data_AF-G5HNB1-F1
#
_entry.id   AF-G5HNB1-F1
#
_cell.length_a   1.000
_cell.length_b   1.000
_cell.length_c   1.000
_cell.angle_alpha   90.00
_cell.angle_beta   90.00
_cell.angle_gamma   90.00
#
_symmetry.space_group_name_H-M   'P 1'
#
loop_
_entity.id
_entity.type
_entity.pdbx_description
1 polymer ?
#
loop_
_entity_poly.entity_id
_entity_poly.type
_entity_poly.pdbx_seq_one_letter_code
_entity_poly.pdbx_strand_id
1 'polypeptide(L)'
;MGKRVLIVGGVAGGASAAARIRRLDADASITIFERGEHVSFSNCSLPYYLSRTVADKDYLVLMTPEGFKSSYDIEVRVNSEVCMIDRTLRKIRVKDSVSGREYEEAYDELVLSPGSYPIRPGSIEGVFLPHVFTVRNVNDIAKLDQYVAREEVRSVVVIGGGFIGLEVAENLKSAGKQVAVAEAAVQIMAPFDYDMSQILQKELYDKGVELAVGDGVKAITQDKVILNSGRELPCEAVVLSIGVLPETELAKQAGLKIGETGGIMVTPDYRTSDPHIYAVGDAIEVFQKLTHKPVKLPLAGPALRQARAAADAMYGITSRNKGVIGSCAVRLFELNAAATGLNERTAKANNIPCDSVYTMSMDKVGLMPGSAPMHFKLVFEVPTGRILGAQAIGKGNVDKRIDVIAALISMDGTLEDLKDLELCYSPVFGTARDVVNLAALVGLNVLHGVFKQVHVSEVRELVESQACIIDVRGRDEFEMGHLVGAVNIPLGELRQRLPEIPHDRPVYLHCRTSQRSYNAIMALKGRGYDNIINISGSFLGISCYEYFTDVTTGREKILTEYNFM
;
A
#
# COMPACT_ATOMS: atom_id res chain seq x y z
N MET A 1 4.19 -22.88 38.90
CA MET A 1 5.45 -22.27 38.43
C MET A 1 5.14 -21.64 37.10
N GLY A 2 5.38 -20.34 36.93
CA GLY A 2 5.13 -19.66 35.66
C GLY A 2 6.03 -20.19 34.55
N LYS A 3 5.60 -20.04 33.29
CA LYS A 3 6.38 -20.48 32.13
C LYS A 3 7.63 -19.61 31.96
N ARG A 4 8.74 -20.20 31.53
CA ARG A 4 9.89 -19.44 31.02
C ARG A 4 9.73 -19.22 29.52
N VAL A 5 9.46 -17.99 29.11
CA VAL A 5 9.24 -17.62 27.71
C VAL A 5 10.35 -16.72 27.22
N LEU A 6 11.05 -17.17 26.18
CA LEU A 6 12.08 -16.38 25.51
C LEU A 6 11.54 -15.84 24.18
N ILE A 7 11.90 -14.61 23.83
CA ILE A 7 11.39 -13.89 22.66
C ILE A 7 12.57 -13.32 21.87
N VAL A 8 12.64 -13.63 20.58
CA VAL A 8 13.69 -13.16 19.66
C VAL A 8 13.14 -12.03 18.79
N GLY A 9 13.63 -10.81 19.00
CA GLY A 9 13.17 -9.58 18.35
C GLY A 9 12.24 -8.77 19.26
N GLY A 10 12.57 -7.50 19.51
CA GLY A 10 11.92 -6.66 20.52
C GLY A 10 11.03 -5.54 19.99
N VAL A 11 10.56 -5.63 18.73
CA VAL A 11 9.72 -4.60 18.09
C VAL A 11 8.26 -5.08 18.01
N ALA A 12 7.56 -4.91 16.89
CA ALA A 12 6.10 -5.04 16.81
C ALA A 12 5.54 -6.39 17.28
N GLY A 13 6.09 -7.50 16.78
CA GLY A 13 5.61 -8.84 17.14
C GLY A 13 6.07 -9.26 18.55
N GLY A 14 7.37 -9.25 18.81
CA GLY A 14 7.91 -9.73 20.07
C GLY A 14 7.47 -8.93 21.31
N ALA A 15 7.50 -7.59 21.25
CA ALA A 15 7.05 -6.76 22.37
C ALA A 15 5.54 -6.96 22.66
N SER A 16 4.72 -7.10 21.61
CA SER A 16 3.29 -7.38 21.74
C SER A 16 3.03 -8.74 22.38
N ALA A 17 3.77 -9.77 21.97
CA ALA A 17 3.68 -11.11 22.55
C ALA A 17 4.06 -11.07 24.04
N ALA A 18 5.20 -10.45 24.39
CA ALA A 18 5.68 -10.32 25.76
C ALA A 18 4.64 -9.65 26.67
N ALA A 19 4.10 -8.50 26.24
CA ALA A 19 3.08 -7.77 26.98
C ALA A 19 1.78 -8.57 27.14
N ARG A 20 1.41 -9.40 26.14
CA ARG A 20 0.24 -10.29 26.26
C ARG A 20 0.49 -11.45 27.23
N ILE A 21 1.66 -12.09 27.16
CA ILE A 21 2.04 -13.19 28.06
C ILE A 21 1.98 -12.74 29.51
N ARG A 22 2.57 -11.58 29.85
CA ARG A 22 2.51 -11.04 31.22
C ARG A 22 1.07 -10.86 31.73
N ARG A 23 0.14 -10.45 30.86
CA ARG A 23 -1.28 -10.31 31.24
C ARG A 23 -2.02 -11.64 31.40
N LEU A 24 -1.50 -12.72 30.82
CA LEU A 24 -2.05 -14.07 30.95
C LEU A 24 -1.45 -14.83 32.14
N ASP A 25 -0.19 -14.53 32.47
CA ASP A 25 0.59 -15.22 33.50
C ASP A 25 1.47 -14.22 34.25
N ALA A 26 1.03 -13.89 35.46
CA ALA A 26 1.74 -12.97 36.34
C ALA A 26 3.07 -13.57 36.85
N ASP A 27 3.23 -14.89 36.84
CA ASP A 27 4.42 -15.59 37.34
C ASP A 27 5.39 -15.98 36.20
N ALA A 28 5.03 -15.73 34.94
CA ALA A 28 5.89 -16.03 33.80
C ALA A 28 7.24 -15.31 33.92
N SER A 29 8.32 -16.01 33.58
CA SER A 29 9.64 -15.42 33.38
C SER A 29 9.78 -15.10 31.90
N ILE A 30 9.80 -13.80 31.55
CA ILE A 30 9.76 -13.34 30.17
C ILE A 30 11.05 -12.59 29.86
N THR A 31 11.76 -13.01 28.81
CA THR A 31 12.98 -12.34 28.34
C THR A 31 12.90 -12.06 26.85
N ILE A 32 13.08 -10.80 26.48
CA ILE A 32 13.21 -10.36 25.09
C ILE A 32 14.68 -10.16 24.76
N PHE A 33 15.12 -10.74 23.64
CA PHE A 33 16.44 -10.52 23.06
C PHE A 33 16.30 -9.65 21.81
N GLU A 34 16.98 -8.51 21.81
CA GLU A 34 17.06 -7.60 20.68
C GLU A 34 18.52 -7.41 20.31
N ARG A 35 18.86 -7.65 19.04
CA ARG A 35 20.25 -7.50 18.57
C ARG A 35 20.67 -6.05 18.48
N GLY A 36 19.72 -5.14 18.24
CA GLY A 36 19.96 -3.71 18.19
C GLY A 36 19.94 -3.05 19.57
N GLU A 37 20.20 -1.75 19.58
CA GLU A 37 20.23 -0.91 20.78
C GLU A 37 18.83 -0.55 21.30
N HIS A 38 17.81 -0.60 20.43
CA HIS A 38 16.47 -0.09 20.72
C HIS A 38 15.41 -1.19 20.58
N VAL A 39 14.46 -1.20 21.51
CA VAL A 39 13.23 -2.00 21.45
C VAL A 39 12.01 -1.10 21.26
N SER A 40 10.90 -1.68 20.78
CA SER A 40 9.61 -0.98 20.63
C SER A 40 9.71 0.41 20.01
N PHE A 41 10.50 0.55 18.94
CA PHE A 41 10.56 1.79 18.19
C PHE A 41 9.55 1.81 17.05
N SER A 42 9.12 3.00 16.63
CA SER A 42 8.15 3.19 15.56
C SER A 42 8.82 3.12 14.18
N ASN A 43 8.87 1.92 13.60
CA ASN A 43 9.35 1.70 12.22
C ASN A 43 8.67 2.62 11.20
N CYS A 44 7.35 2.79 11.33
CA CYS A 44 6.53 3.57 10.41
C CYS A 44 6.80 5.08 10.53
N SER A 45 7.39 5.54 11.64
CA SER A 45 7.69 6.94 11.86
C SER A 45 9.12 7.31 11.46
N LEU A 46 9.97 6.35 11.06
CA LEU A 46 11.37 6.61 10.71
C LEU A 46 11.49 7.70 9.62
N PRO A 47 10.81 7.62 8.44
CA PRO A 47 11.01 8.61 7.38
C PRO A 47 10.70 10.04 7.81
N TYR A 48 9.74 10.22 8.72
CA TYR A 48 9.29 11.52 9.24
C TYR A 48 10.34 12.25 10.09
N TYR A 49 11.38 11.54 10.53
CA TYR A 49 12.53 12.17 11.17
C TYR A 49 13.28 13.07 10.16
N LEU A 50 13.41 12.65 8.89
CA LEU A 50 14.19 13.38 7.87
C LEU A 50 13.62 14.78 7.58
N SER A 51 12.29 14.94 7.66
CA SER A 51 11.61 16.23 7.46
C SER A 51 11.41 17.04 8.75
N ARG A 52 11.83 16.50 9.90
CA ARG A 52 11.55 17.02 11.25
C ARG A 52 10.06 17.07 11.62
N THR A 53 9.20 16.36 10.89
CA THR A 53 7.84 16.08 11.37
C THR A 53 7.88 15.31 12.69
N VAL A 54 8.83 14.36 12.80
CA VAL A 54 9.32 13.86 14.08
C VAL A 54 10.60 14.63 14.40
N ALA A 55 10.57 15.47 15.42
CA ALA A 55 11.64 16.44 15.69
C ALA A 55 12.95 15.79 16.16
N ASP A 56 12.85 14.72 16.95
CA ASP A 56 13.99 14.05 17.57
C ASP A 56 13.90 12.53 17.35
N LYS A 57 15.04 11.89 17.12
CA LYS A 57 15.14 10.43 16.96
C LYS A 57 14.68 9.70 18.22
N ASP A 58 14.83 10.29 19.39
CA ASP A 58 14.50 9.64 20.67
C ASP A 58 12.98 9.44 20.80
N TYR A 59 12.16 10.27 20.14
CA TYR A 59 10.70 10.08 20.06
C TYR A 59 10.29 8.87 19.21
N LEU A 60 11.22 8.32 18.41
CA LEU A 60 10.96 7.07 17.69
C LEU A 60 10.94 5.87 18.66
N VAL A 61 11.58 5.96 19.82
CA VAL A 61 11.67 4.89 20.82
C VAL A 61 10.50 4.99 21.80
N LEU A 62 9.60 4.02 21.79
CA LEU A 62 8.37 4.09 22.60
C LEU A 62 8.53 3.46 23.99
N MET A 63 9.49 2.55 24.16
CA MET A 63 9.78 1.88 25.44
C MET A 63 11.28 1.61 25.56
N THR A 64 11.79 1.61 26.80
CA THR A 64 13.16 1.20 27.12
C THR A 64 13.16 -0.13 27.90
N PRO A 65 14.32 -0.83 28.00
CA PRO A 65 14.46 -1.99 28.87
C PRO A 65 13.99 -1.77 30.32
N GLU A 66 14.35 -0.62 30.91
CA GLU A 66 13.94 -0.24 32.26
C GLU A 66 12.43 -0.01 32.36
N GLY A 67 11.85 0.61 31.31
CA GLY A 67 10.40 0.79 31.19
C GLY A 67 9.65 -0.53 31.15
N PHE A 68 10.16 -1.52 30.39
CA PHE A 68 9.61 -2.88 30.35
C PHE A 68 9.69 -3.58 31.71
N LYS A 69 10.84 -3.49 32.38
CA LYS A 69 11.04 -4.13 33.68
C LYS A 69 10.13 -3.52 34.76
N SER A 70 10.08 -2.20 34.86
CA SER A 70 9.30 -1.50 35.88
C SER A 70 7.78 -1.62 35.66
N SER A 71 7.31 -1.58 34.41
CA SER A 71 5.87 -1.56 34.10
C SER A 71 5.26 -2.96 33.98
N TYR A 72 6.05 -3.94 33.52
CA TYR A 72 5.52 -5.26 33.14
C TYR A 72 6.35 -6.43 33.67
N ASP A 73 7.38 -6.19 34.48
CA ASP A 73 8.31 -7.24 34.92
C ASP A 73 8.85 -8.10 33.76
N ILE A 74 9.13 -7.46 32.62
CA ILE A 74 9.71 -8.12 31.44
C ILE A 74 11.20 -7.76 31.40
N GLU A 75 12.06 -8.77 31.31
CA GLU A 75 13.48 -8.56 31.08
C GLU A 75 13.74 -8.32 29.59
N VAL A 76 14.51 -7.29 29.27
CA VAL A 76 14.88 -6.97 27.90
C VAL A 76 16.39 -6.87 27.83
N ARG A 77 16.99 -7.63 26.92
CA ARG A 77 18.42 -7.64 26.64
C ARG A 77 18.65 -7.12 25.24
N VAL A 78 19.01 -5.84 25.15
CA VAL A 78 19.45 -5.19 23.91
C VAL A 78 20.89 -5.60 23.58
N ASN A 79 21.35 -5.30 22.37
CA ASN A 79 22.67 -5.69 21.88
C ASN A 79 22.95 -7.20 22.01
N SER A 80 21.91 -8.02 22.09
CA SER A 80 21.97 -9.45 22.38
C SER A 80 21.37 -10.24 21.23
N GLU A 81 22.23 -10.87 20.43
CA GLU A 81 21.84 -11.62 19.25
C GLU A 81 21.67 -13.11 19.58
N VAL A 82 20.50 -13.66 19.26
CA VAL A 82 20.27 -15.11 19.32
C VAL A 82 20.84 -15.75 18.07
N CYS A 83 21.91 -16.52 18.24
CA CYS A 83 22.69 -17.09 17.13
C CYS A 83 22.42 -18.58 16.89
N MET A 84 21.77 -19.29 17.82
CA MET A 84 21.44 -20.71 17.66
C MET A 84 20.24 -21.10 18.53
N ILE A 85 19.44 -22.06 18.04
CA ILE A 85 18.35 -22.71 18.79
C ILE A 85 18.63 -24.22 18.84
N ASP A 86 18.81 -24.75 20.05
CA ASP A 86 18.84 -26.19 20.32
C ASP A 86 17.45 -26.64 20.77
N ARG A 87 16.72 -27.26 19.84
CA ARG A 87 15.35 -27.73 20.07
C ARG A 87 15.28 -28.95 20.98
N THR A 88 16.33 -29.77 21.01
CA THR A 88 16.38 -30.99 21.81
C THR A 88 16.55 -30.65 23.28
N LEU A 89 17.48 -29.73 23.57
CA LEU A 89 17.74 -29.25 24.93
C LEU A 89 16.83 -28.09 25.35
N ARG A 90 16.02 -27.54 24.42
CA ARG A 90 15.19 -26.35 24.59
C ARG A 90 15.99 -25.17 25.11
N LYS A 91 17.08 -24.86 24.41
CA LYS A 91 17.97 -23.75 24.72
C LYS A 91 18.21 -22.87 23.51
N ILE A 92 18.51 -21.62 23.77
CA ILE A 92 19.08 -20.71 22.77
C ILE A 92 20.51 -20.35 23.17
N ARG A 93 21.35 -20.04 22.17
CA ARG A 93 22.64 -19.39 22.40
C ARG A 93 22.53 -17.92 22.05
N VAL A 94 23.01 -17.07 22.97
CA VAL A 94 22.95 -15.63 22.86
C VAL A 94 24.37 -15.08 22.87
N LYS A 95 24.63 -14.13 21.98
CA LYS A 95 25.88 -13.37 21.91
C LYS A 95 25.59 -11.92 22.25
N ASP A 96 26.19 -11.43 23.33
CA ASP A 96 26.23 -10.00 23.64
C ASP A 96 27.27 -9.34 22.73
N SER A 97 26.80 -8.42 21.87
CA SER A 97 27.63 -7.73 20.89
C SER A 97 28.52 -6.64 21.49
N VAL A 98 28.24 -6.17 22.71
CA VAL A 98 29.06 -5.20 23.44
C VAL A 98 30.21 -5.91 24.15
N SER A 99 29.92 -6.97 24.93
CA SER A 99 30.94 -7.68 25.71
C SER A 99 31.62 -8.82 24.95
N GLY A 100 31.04 -9.29 23.85
CA GLY A 100 31.49 -10.47 23.11
C GLY A 100 31.16 -11.80 23.80
N ARG A 101 30.52 -11.78 24.98
CA ARG A 101 30.19 -12.96 25.76
C ARG A 101 29.09 -13.78 25.08
N GLU A 102 29.32 -15.08 24.99
CA GLU A 102 28.30 -16.06 24.60
C GLU A 102 27.80 -16.86 25.81
N TYR A 103 26.51 -17.14 25.86
CA TYR A 103 25.89 -17.94 26.91
C TYR A 103 24.62 -18.63 26.39
N GLU A 104 24.11 -19.60 27.16
CA GLU A 104 22.90 -20.34 26.82
C GLU A 104 21.76 -20.02 27.79
N GLU A 105 20.53 -19.99 27.26
CA GLU A 105 19.30 -19.79 28.04
C GLU A 105 18.28 -20.87 27.69
N ALA A 106 17.75 -21.55 28.70
CA ALA A 106 16.71 -22.55 28.53
C ALA A 106 15.32 -21.90 28.42
N TYR A 107 14.39 -22.52 27.71
CA TYR A 107 13.02 -22.04 27.55
C TYR A 107 11.98 -23.16 27.70
N ASP A 108 10.79 -22.80 28.17
CA ASP A 108 9.59 -23.64 28.04
C ASP A 108 8.88 -23.37 26.71
N GLU A 109 8.82 -22.09 26.31
CA GLU A 109 8.28 -21.62 25.04
C GLU A 109 9.21 -20.57 24.41
N LEU A 110 9.34 -20.57 23.09
CA LEU A 110 10.14 -19.62 22.32
C LEU A 110 9.27 -18.88 21.30
N VAL A 111 9.46 -17.57 21.17
CA VAL A 111 8.81 -16.75 20.13
C VAL A 111 9.87 -16.19 19.18
N LEU A 112 9.72 -16.48 17.90
CA LEU A 112 10.54 -15.90 16.83
C LEU A 112 9.79 -14.72 16.19
N SER A 113 10.30 -13.51 16.39
CA SER A 113 9.85 -12.31 15.67
C SER A 113 11.04 -11.48 15.13
N PRO A 114 11.96 -12.10 14.36
CA PRO A 114 13.17 -11.41 13.87
C PRO A 114 12.86 -10.39 12.76
N GLY A 115 11.64 -10.41 12.21
CA GLY A 115 11.19 -9.50 11.17
C GLY A 115 11.77 -9.84 9.80
N SER A 116 12.12 -8.80 9.05
CA SER A 116 12.64 -8.89 7.69
C SER A 116 13.85 -7.97 7.50
N TYR A 117 14.70 -8.25 6.51
CA TYR A 117 15.85 -7.41 6.16
C TYR A 117 15.69 -6.75 4.78
N PRO A 118 16.17 -5.51 4.60
CA PRO A 118 16.20 -4.84 3.30
C PRO A 118 16.98 -5.64 2.26
N ILE A 119 16.44 -5.74 1.05
CA ILE A 119 17.13 -6.40 -0.06
C ILE A 119 18.26 -5.50 -0.56
N ARG A 120 19.47 -6.07 -0.66
CA ARG A 120 20.66 -5.43 -1.24
C ARG A 120 21.26 -6.36 -2.32
N PRO A 121 20.86 -6.24 -3.60
CA PRO A 121 21.23 -7.21 -4.63
C PRO A 121 22.69 -7.03 -5.02
N GLY A 122 23.53 -8.03 -4.75
CA GLY A 122 24.94 -8.00 -5.15
C GLY A 122 25.16 -7.95 -6.67
N SER A 123 24.11 -8.14 -7.47
CA SER A 123 24.12 -7.97 -8.92
C SER A 123 24.17 -6.50 -9.37
N ILE A 124 23.86 -5.54 -8.51
CA ILE A 124 23.95 -4.11 -8.82
C ILE A 124 25.35 -3.62 -8.44
N GLU A 125 26.12 -3.17 -9.42
CA GLU A 125 27.44 -2.60 -9.17
C GLU A 125 27.34 -1.36 -8.27
N GLY A 126 28.27 -1.22 -7.31
CA GLY A 126 28.31 -0.09 -6.38
C GLY A 126 27.18 -0.05 -5.34
N VAL A 127 26.33 -1.08 -5.26
CA VAL A 127 25.27 -1.17 -4.24
C VAL A 127 25.80 -1.13 -2.81
N PHE A 128 27.09 -1.45 -2.60
CA PHE A 128 27.78 -1.45 -1.30
C PHE A 128 28.58 -0.17 -1.01
N LEU A 129 28.47 0.86 -1.87
CA LEU A 129 29.19 2.11 -1.65
C LEU A 129 28.71 2.82 -0.35
N PRO A 130 29.58 3.62 0.30
CA PRO A 130 29.30 4.20 1.62
C PRO A 130 28.12 5.18 1.66
N HIS A 131 27.76 5.78 0.52
CA HIS A 131 26.63 6.70 0.36
C HIS A 131 25.32 6.01 -0.02
N VAL A 132 25.30 4.67 0.01
CA VAL A 132 24.11 3.85 -0.25
C VAL A 132 23.53 3.36 1.06
N PHE A 133 22.32 3.83 1.38
CA PHE A 133 21.60 3.57 2.62
C PHE A 133 20.40 2.66 2.40
N THR A 134 20.00 1.98 3.47
CA THR A 134 18.71 1.30 3.61
C THR A 134 18.03 1.86 4.85
N VAL A 135 16.71 1.75 4.97
CA VAL A 135 15.98 2.21 6.17
C VAL A 135 15.22 1.03 6.79
N ARG A 136 15.67 0.56 7.96
CA ARG A 136 14.98 -0.46 8.76
C ARG A 136 14.80 -0.07 10.22
N ASN A 137 15.77 0.63 10.81
CA ASN A 137 15.79 0.93 12.23
C ASN A 137 16.22 2.38 12.54
N VAL A 138 16.20 2.76 13.82
CA VAL A 138 16.57 4.09 14.32
C VAL A 138 18.01 4.48 13.92
N ASN A 139 18.95 3.53 13.96
CA ASN A 139 20.34 3.79 13.61
C ASN A 139 20.52 4.01 12.11
N ASP A 140 19.76 3.29 11.28
CA ASP A 140 19.77 3.47 9.83
C ASP A 140 19.28 4.87 9.43
N ILE A 141 18.13 5.29 9.96
CA ILE A 141 17.57 6.60 9.63
C ILE A 141 18.44 7.75 10.16
N ALA A 142 19.02 7.59 11.36
CA ALA A 142 19.93 8.58 11.93
C ALA A 142 21.22 8.72 11.09
N LYS A 143 21.77 7.61 10.58
CA LYS A 143 22.93 7.63 9.68
C LYS A 143 22.61 8.32 8.36
N LEU A 144 21.45 8.01 7.77
CA LEU A 144 20.99 8.66 6.55
C LEU A 144 20.82 10.17 6.79
N ASP A 145 20.11 10.55 7.84
CA ASP A 145 19.87 11.95 8.25
C ASP A 145 21.18 12.74 8.42
N GLN A 146 22.13 12.19 9.17
CA GLN A 146 23.44 12.79 9.38
C GLN A 146 24.22 12.96 8.07
N TYR A 147 24.10 12.00 7.14
CA TYR A 147 24.77 12.07 5.85
C TYR A 147 24.15 13.14 4.96
N VAL A 148 22.82 13.15 4.83
CA VAL A 148 22.13 14.12 3.97
C VAL A 148 22.11 15.52 4.56
N ALA A 149 22.32 15.70 5.86
CA ALA A 149 22.44 17.03 6.48
C ALA A 149 23.69 17.81 6.04
N ARG A 150 24.67 17.14 5.43
CA ARG A 150 25.89 17.79 4.92
C ARG A 150 25.57 18.72 3.75
N GLU A 151 26.26 19.85 3.66
CA GLU A 151 25.97 20.90 2.67
C GLU A 151 26.22 20.47 1.22
N GLU A 152 27.17 19.55 1.03
CA GLU A 152 27.52 18.99 -0.27
C GLU A 152 26.47 18.01 -0.82
N VAL A 153 25.61 17.44 0.04
CA VAL A 153 24.57 16.49 -0.38
C VAL A 153 23.30 17.25 -0.74
N ARG A 154 23.06 17.45 -2.04
CA ARG A 154 21.91 18.21 -2.54
C ARG A 154 20.88 17.33 -3.22
N SER A 155 21.33 16.24 -3.82
CA SER A 155 20.55 15.33 -4.65
C SER A 155 20.60 13.91 -4.11
N VAL A 156 19.42 13.31 -3.96
CA VAL A 156 19.26 11.95 -3.44
C VAL A 156 18.42 11.13 -4.42
N VAL A 157 18.90 9.94 -4.76
CA VAL A 157 18.12 8.97 -5.55
C VAL A 157 17.55 7.90 -4.61
N VAL A 158 16.23 7.71 -4.65
CA VAL A 158 15.56 6.59 -3.98
C VAL A 158 15.27 5.51 -5.01
N ILE A 159 15.71 4.28 -4.74
CA ILE A 159 15.51 3.14 -5.62
C ILE A 159 14.39 2.27 -5.03
N GLY A 160 13.27 2.19 -5.73
CA GLY A 160 12.04 1.49 -5.34
C GLY A 160 10.89 2.45 -4.98
N GLY A 161 9.79 2.35 -5.71
CA GLY A 161 8.56 3.13 -5.60
C GLY A 161 7.49 2.47 -4.73
N GLY A 162 7.89 1.73 -3.69
CA GLY A 162 6.99 1.21 -2.65
C GLY A 162 6.77 2.21 -1.50
N PHE A 163 5.99 1.83 -0.49
CA PHE A 163 5.64 2.68 0.67
C PHE A 163 6.85 3.41 1.27
N ILE A 164 7.86 2.63 1.75
CA ILE A 164 9.04 3.19 2.43
C ILE A 164 9.80 4.13 1.50
N GLY A 165 9.99 3.75 0.23
CA GLY A 165 10.73 4.54 -0.74
C GLY A 165 10.06 5.89 -1.00
N LEU A 166 8.74 5.90 -1.15
CA LEU A 166 8.00 7.15 -1.39
C LEU A 166 7.88 8.01 -0.14
N GLU A 167 7.72 7.42 1.06
CA GLU A 167 7.75 8.18 2.31
C GLU A 167 9.13 8.83 2.54
N VAL A 168 10.22 8.10 2.25
CA VAL A 168 11.57 8.67 2.30
C VAL A 168 11.73 9.78 1.27
N ALA A 169 11.26 9.57 0.04
CA ALA A 169 11.33 10.58 -1.02
C ALA A 169 10.57 11.87 -0.65
N GLU A 170 9.35 11.77 -0.13
CA GLU A 170 8.56 12.92 0.34
C GLU A 170 9.28 13.66 1.48
N ASN A 171 9.81 12.93 2.47
CA ASN A 171 10.43 13.54 3.63
C ASN A 171 11.78 14.19 3.28
N LEU A 172 12.58 13.60 2.39
CA LEU A 172 13.78 14.24 1.86
C LEU A 172 13.46 15.48 1.02
N LYS A 173 12.41 15.41 0.19
CA LYS A 173 11.95 16.56 -0.59
C LYS A 173 11.50 17.70 0.32
N SER A 174 10.75 17.38 1.38
CA SER A 174 10.31 18.33 2.41
C SER A 174 11.48 18.92 3.21
N ALA A 175 12.56 18.16 3.36
CA ALA A 175 13.83 18.63 3.94
C ALA A 175 14.68 19.48 2.98
N GLY A 176 14.14 19.83 1.79
CA GLY A 176 14.81 20.71 0.82
C GLY A 176 15.79 20.02 -0.11
N LYS A 177 15.81 18.67 -0.16
CA LYS A 177 16.67 17.94 -1.12
C LYS A 177 16.02 17.85 -2.50
N GLN A 178 16.87 17.76 -3.53
CA GLN A 178 16.46 17.33 -4.85
C GLN A 178 16.33 15.80 -4.81
N VAL A 179 15.19 15.27 -5.25
CA VAL A 179 14.89 13.84 -5.10
C VAL A 179 14.48 13.29 -6.44
N ALA A 180 15.11 12.18 -6.80
CA ALA A 180 14.68 11.32 -7.89
C ALA A 180 14.28 9.94 -7.34
N VAL A 181 13.27 9.31 -7.95
CA VAL A 181 12.83 7.95 -7.63
C VAL A 181 12.99 7.08 -8.87
N ALA A 182 13.71 5.98 -8.75
CA ALA A 182 13.86 4.97 -9.79
C ALA A 182 13.06 3.70 -9.42
N GLU A 183 12.15 3.28 -10.30
CA GLU A 183 11.30 2.11 -10.14
C GLU A 183 11.36 1.25 -11.41
N ALA A 184 11.63 -0.04 -11.22
CA ALA A 184 11.77 -0.98 -12.34
C ALA A 184 10.40 -1.31 -12.98
N ALA A 185 9.33 -1.34 -12.18
CA ALA A 185 7.98 -1.49 -12.68
C ALA A 185 7.49 -0.23 -13.40
N VAL A 186 6.54 -0.39 -14.32
CA VAL A 186 5.92 0.73 -15.06
C VAL A 186 5.09 1.68 -14.18
N GLN A 187 4.91 1.33 -12.90
CA GLN A 187 4.19 2.14 -11.93
C GLN A 187 4.81 2.04 -10.54
N ILE A 188 4.60 3.06 -9.73
CA ILE A 188 4.80 3.00 -8.27
C ILE A 188 3.61 2.33 -7.57
N MET A 189 3.78 2.07 -6.27
CA MET A 189 2.71 1.63 -5.35
C MET A 189 1.93 0.41 -5.86
N ALA A 190 2.61 -0.73 -5.93
CA ALA A 190 2.07 -2.00 -6.44
C ALA A 190 0.69 -2.44 -5.92
N PRO A 191 0.26 -2.12 -4.68
CA PRO A 191 -1.12 -2.39 -4.23
C PRO A 191 -2.21 -1.69 -5.05
N PHE A 192 -1.89 -0.57 -5.71
CA PHE A 192 -2.81 0.17 -6.57
C PHE A 192 -2.72 -0.33 -8.02
N ASP A 193 -3.84 -0.31 -8.73
CA ASP A 193 -3.87 -0.54 -10.16
C ASP A 193 -3.21 0.64 -10.90
N TYR A 194 -2.82 0.41 -12.16
CA TYR A 194 -2.05 1.38 -12.94
C TYR A 194 -2.74 2.74 -13.06
N ASP A 195 -4.06 2.72 -13.29
CA ASP A 195 -4.91 3.91 -13.40
C ASP A 195 -4.94 4.75 -12.13
N MET A 196 -5.01 4.10 -10.96
CA MET A 196 -4.96 4.77 -9.67
C MET A 196 -3.56 5.28 -9.35
N SER A 197 -2.52 4.51 -9.70
CA SER A 197 -1.12 4.91 -9.47
C SER A 197 -0.73 6.17 -10.25
N GLN A 198 -1.27 6.40 -11.46
CA GLN A 198 -1.00 7.62 -12.24
C GLN A 198 -1.34 8.91 -11.47
N ILE A 199 -2.34 8.88 -10.59
CA ILE A 199 -2.70 10.02 -9.74
C ILE A 199 -1.54 10.37 -8.79
N LEU A 200 -0.90 9.35 -8.21
CA LEU A 200 0.24 9.51 -7.29
C LEU A 200 1.51 9.90 -8.04
N GLN A 201 1.74 9.35 -9.24
CA GLN A 201 2.88 9.73 -10.08
C GLN A 201 2.79 11.21 -10.49
N LYS A 202 1.59 11.67 -10.85
CA LYS A 202 1.31 13.08 -11.11
C LYS A 202 1.61 13.94 -9.88
N GLU A 203 1.15 13.55 -8.68
CA GLU A 203 1.41 14.32 -7.46
C GLU A 203 2.92 14.45 -7.18
N LEU A 204 3.68 13.35 -7.27
CA LEU A 204 5.14 13.38 -7.10
C LEU A 204 5.80 14.30 -8.13
N TYR A 205 5.40 14.19 -9.40
CA TYR A 205 5.92 15.01 -10.49
C TYR A 205 5.63 16.50 -10.27
N ASP A 206 4.39 16.86 -9.94
CA ASP A 206 3.97 18.25 -9.70
C ASP A 206 4.67 18.86 -8.47
N LYS A 207 5.04 18.02 -7.50
CA LYS A 207 5.83 18.43 -6.33
C LYS A 207 7.34 18.46 -6.61
N GLY A 208 7.76 18.21 -7.85
CA GLY A 208 9.14 18.32 -8.32
C GLY A 208 10.03 17.16 -7.85
N VAL A 209 9.45 15.97 -7.67
CA VAL A 209 10.21 14.72 -7.56
C VAL A 209 10.38 14.16 -8.96
N GLU A 210 11.63 13.95 -9.38
CA GLU A 210 11.92 13.28 -10.65
C GLU A 210 11.56 11.80 -10.53
N LEU A 211 10.75 11.26 -11.45
CA LEU A 211 10.29 9.88 -11.37
C LEU A 211 10.68 9.13 -12.65
N ALA A 212 11.45 8.05 -12.49
CA ALA A 212 11.82 7.12 -13.54
C ALA A 212 11.16 5.77 -13.26
N VAL A 213 10.00 5.54 -13.88
CA VAL A 213 9.30 4.24 -13.85
C VAL A 213 9.59 3.43 -15.10
N GLY A 214 9.47 2.10 -14.98
CA GLY A 214 9.72 1.16 -16.08
C GLY A 214 11.19 0.96 -16.40
N ASP A 215 12.10 1.45 -15.53
CA ASP A 215 13.53 1.47 -15.79
C ASP A 215 14.31 1.14 -14.52
N GLY A 216 14.81 -0.09 -14.45
CA GLY A 216 15.55 -0.60 -13.31
C GLY A 216 16.97 -0.02 -13.21
N VAL A 217 17.58 -0.15 -12.03
CA VAL A 217 18.97 0.30 -11.81
C VAL A 217 19.97 -0.73 -12.32
N LYS A 218 20.94 -0.26 -13.09
CA LYS A 218 22.06 -1.04 -13.62
C LYS A 218 23.29 -0.96 -12.70
N ALA A 219 23.68 0.25 -12.32
CA ALA A 219 24.86 0.49 -11.50
C ALA A 219 24.71 1.77 -10.66
N ILE A 220 25.42 1.81 -9.54
CA ILE A 220 25.56 2.98 -8.67
C ILE A 220 27.03 3.36 -8.68
N THR A 221 27.32 4.63 -8.94
CA THR A 221 28.69 5.18 -8.93
C THR A 221 28.81 6.20 -7.81
N GLN A 222 29.95 6.90 -7.72
CA GLN A 222 30.19 7.87 -6.65
C GLN A 222 29.26 9.09 -6.72
N ASP A 223 28.83 9.50 -7.92
CA ASP A 223 28.13 10.75 -8.18
C ASP A 223 26.80 10.59 -8.95
N LYS A 224 26.40 9.35 -9.27
CA LYS A 224 25.15 9.06 -10.00
C LYS A 224 24.67 7.62 -9.89
N VAL A 225 23.40 7.42 -10.20
CA VAL A 225 22.76 6.13 -10.50
C VAL A 225 22.57 5.99 -12.00
N ILE A 226 22.95 4.85 -12.57
CA ILE A 226 22.80 4.52 -13.99
C ILE A 226 21.65 3.50 -14.13
N LEU A 227 20.65 3.83 -14.94
CA LEU A 227 19.51 2.96 -15.22
C LEU A 227 19.78 2.00 -16.38
N ASN A 228 18.92 1.00 -16.56
CA ASN A 228 19.05 -0.01 -17.61
C ASN A 228 18.94 0.60 -19.02
N SER A 229 18.14 1.66 -19.18
CA SER A 229 18.07 2.43 -20.43
C SER A 229 19.35 3.19 -20.78
N GLY A 230 20.27 3.35 -19.83
CA GLY A 230 21.43 4.22 -19.93
C GLY A 230 21.20 5.65 -19.43
N ARG A 231 19.97 5.99 -19.01
CA ARG A 231 19.69 7.26 -18.32
C ARG A 231 20.52 7.34 -17.03
N GLU A 232 21.11 8.50 -16.79
CA GLU A 232 21.89 8.79 -15.59
C GLU A 232 21.11 9.74 -14.67
N LEU A 233 21.07 9.43 -13.38
CA LEU A 233 20.47 10.26 -12.32
C LEU A 233 21.58 10.74 -11.38
N PRO A 234 22.04 12.01 -11.48
CA PRO A 234 23.07 12.56 -10.61
C PRO A 234 22.62 12.60 -9.14
N CYS A 235 23.49 12.17 -8.22
CA CYS A 235 23.20 12.19 -6.79
C CYS A 235 24.45 11.99 -5.92
N GLU A 236 24.39 12.53 -4.70
CA GLU A 236 25.43 12.31 -3.69
C GLU A 236 25.02 11.27 -2.63
N ALA A 237 23.74 10.88 -2.60
CA ALA A 237 23.24 9.82 -1.73
C ALA A 237 22.21 8.94 -2.44
N VAL A 238 22.16 7.67 -2.05
CA VAL A 238 21.20 6.70 -2.56
C VAL A 238 20.48 6.01 -1.42
N VAL A 239 19.16 5.85 -1.52
CA VAL A 239 18.36 5.04 -0.60
C VAL A 239 17.77 3.84 -1.32
N LEU A 240 18.11 2.63 -0.88
CA LEU A 240 17.55 1.38 -1.37
C LEU A 240 16.27 1.02 -0.61
N SER A 241 15.17 0.93 -1.35
CA SER A 241 13.84 0.54 -0.86
C SER A 241 13.13 -0.41 -1.84
N ILE A 242 13.84 -1.43 -2.30
CA ILE A 242 13.34 -2.41 -3.29
C ILE A 242 12.65 -3.65 -2.66
N GLY A 243 12.18 -3.52 -1.41
CA GLY A 243 11.53 -4.58 -0.67
C GLY A 243 12.41 -5.26 0.38
N VAL A 244 11.82 -6.25 1.05
CA VAL A 244 12.41 -6.95 2.20
C VAL A 244 12.29 -8.46 2.05
N LEU A 245 13.19 -9.19 2.71
CA LEU A 245 13.15 -10.65 2.80
C LEU A 245 12.98 -11.10 4.26
N PRO A 246 12.19 -12.16 4.52
CA PRO A 246 12.04 -12.72 5.86
C PRO A 246 13.38 -13.14 6.48
N GLU A 247 13.62 -12.77 7.74
CA GLU A 247 14.77 -13.23 8.53
C GLU A 247 14.51 -14.68 8.99
N THR A 248 14.97 -15.66 8.19
CA THR A 248 14.69 -17.09 8.42
C THR A 248 15.90 -17.94 8.78
N GLU A 249 17.09 -17.34 8.85
CA GLU A 249 18.33 -18.09 9.02
C GLU A 249 18.35 -18.91 10.32
N LEU A 250 17.99 -18.28 11.45
CA LEU A 250 17.91 -18.95 12.74
C LEU A 250 16.92 -20.14 12.71
N ALA A 251 15.79 -19.98 12.03
CA ALA A 251 14.78 -21.03 11.90
C ALA A 251 15.27 -22.19 11.02
N LYS A 252 15.94 -21.89 9.90
CA LYS A 252 16.54 -22.89 9.00
C LYS A 252 17.62 -23.71 9.70
N GLN A 253 18.53 -23.05 10.41
CA GLN A 253 19.60 -23.71 11.16
C GLN A 253 19.04 -24.60 12.28
N ALA A 254 17.91 -24.21 12.89
CA ALA A 254 17.18 -25.04 13.85
C ALA A 254 16.36 -26.17 13.21
N GLY A 255 16.37 -26.32 11.89
CA GLY A 255 15.59 -27.32 11.16
C GLY A 255 14.07 -27.12 11.25
N LEU A 256 13.61 -25.87 11.39
CA LEU A 256 12.20 -25.52 11.30
C LEU A 256 11.76 -25.46 9.82
N LYS A 257 10.50 -25.80 9.56
CA LYS A 257 9.93 -25.76 8.21
C LYS A 257 9.82 -24.31 7.71
N ILE A 258 10.26 -24.09 6.47
CA ILE A 258 10.11 -22.83 5.73
C ILE A 258 9.07 -23.04 4.65
N GLY A 259 8.15 -22.10 4.50
CA GLY A 259 7.09 -22.12 3.50
C GLY A 259 7.57 -21.77 2.10
N GLU A 260 6.69 -21.89 1.11
CA GLU A 260 6.99 -21.63 -0.30
C GLU A 260 7.35 -20.17 -0.58
N THR A 261 6.91 -19.24 0.27
CA THR A 261 7.23 -17.82 0.18
C THR A 261 8.61 -17.45 0.74
N GLY A 262 9.30 -18.42 1.35
CA GLY A 262 10.56 -18.23 2.05
C GLY A 262 10.42 -17.74 3.50
N GLY A 263 9.19 -17.55 4.01
CA GLY A 263 8.92 -17.25 5.41
C GLY A 263 8.85 -18.52 6.29
N ILE A 264 8.96 -18.37 7.61
CA ILE A 264 8.78 -19.48 8.56
C ILE A 264 7.36 -20.02 8.43
N MET A 265 7.21 -21.32 8.20
CA MET A 265 5.91 -21.97 8.09
C MET A 265 5.29 -22.11 9.48
N VAL A 266 4.03 -21.68 9.61
CA VAL A 266 3.30 -21.75 10.88
C VAL A 266 1.90 -22.33 10.72
N THR A 267 1.39 -22.93 11.79
CA THR A 267 -0.01 -23.32 11.92
C THR A 267 -0.92 -22.08 12.12
N PRO A 268 -2.26 -22.23 12.04
CA PRO A 268 -3.19 -21.10 12.23
C PRO A 268 -3.04 -20.35 13.57
N ASP A 269 -2.55 -21.03 14.61
CA ASP A 269 -2.23 -20.49 15.93
C ASP A 269 -0.75 -20.07 16.09
N TYR A 270 -0.05 -19.89 14.96
CA TYR A 270 1.31 -19.34 14.87
C TYR A 270 2.41 -20.21 15.47
N ARG A 271 2.14 -21.51 15.60
CA ARG A 271 3.10 -22.51 16.05
C ARG A 271 3.93 -22.96 14.85
N THR A 272 5.24 -23.13 15.02
CA THR A 272 6.13 -23.62 13.96
C THR A 272 6.01 -25.15 13.82
N SER A 273 6.90 -25.78 13.05
CA SER A 273 7.03 -27.24 13.04
C SER A 273 7.51 -27.84 14.38
N ASP A 274 7.91 -27.01 15.34
CA ASP A 274 8.19 -27.40 16.71
C ASP A 274 7.05 -26.93 17.64
N PRO A 275 6.47 -27.80 18.49
CA PRO A 275 5.33 -27.43 19.34
C PRO A 275 5.65 -26.38 20.42
N HIS A 276 6.93 -26.14 20.72
CA HIS A 276 7.37 -25.17 21.74
C HIS A 276 7.95 -23.89 21.14
N ILE A 277 7.85 -23.73 19.81
CA ILE A 277 8.36 -22.55 19.11
C ILE A 277 7.23 -21.95 18.29
N TYR A 278 6.95 -20.68 18.54
CA TYR A 278 6.00 -19.85 17.80
C TYR A 278 6.75 -18.85 16.94
N ALA A 279 6.14 -18.39 15.84
CA ALA A 279 6.72 -17.34 15.01
C ALA A 279 5.66 -16.33 14.54
N VAL A 280 6.00 -15.04 14.53
CA VAL A 280 5.08 -13.95 14.18
C VAL A 280 5.80 -12.78 13.49
N GLY A 281 5.03 -11.94 12.80
CA GLY A 281 5.51 -10.75 12.10
C GLY A 281 6.06 -11.05 10.70
N ASP A 282 6.90 -10.15 10.18
CA ASP A 282 7.36 -10.21 8.78
C ASP A 282 8.19 -11.46 8.43
N ALA A 283 8.62 -12.23 9.43
CA ALA A 283 9.41 -13.44 9.26
C ALA A 283 8.58 -14.65 8.81
N ILE A 284 7.25 -14.63 9.00
CA ILE A 284 6.39 -15.79 8.75
C ILE A 284 5.71 -15.75 7.38
N GLU A 285 5.37 -16.93 6.89
CA GLU A 285 4.39 -17.10 5.83
C GLU A 285 2.98 -16.94 6.39
N VAL A 286 2.14 -16.17 5.71
CA VAL A 286 0.71 -16.02 6.04
C VAL A 286 -0.13 -16.43 4.83
N PHE A 287 -1.44 -16.61 5.01
CA PHE A 287 -2.32 -16.90 3.88
C PHE A 287 -3.21 -15.70 3.55
N GLN A 288 -3.42 -15.46 2.26
CA GLN A 288 -4.29 -14.39 1.77
C GLN A 288 -5.75 -14.89 1.76
N LYS A 289 -6.65 -14.20 2.46
CA LYS A 289 -8.04 -14.64 2.68
C LYS A 289 -8.79 -14.96 1.38
N LEU A 290 -8.66 -14.15 0.35
CA LEU A 290 -9.46 -14.22 -0.88
C LEU A 290 -8.92 -15.20 -1.92
N THR A 291 -7.59 -15.38 -2.00
CA THR A 291 -6.96 -16.32 -2.94
C THR A 291 -6.64 -17.67 -2.31
N HIS A 292 -6.70 -17.76 -0.98
CA HIS A 292 -6.29 -18.93 -0.18
C HIS A 292 -4.86 -19.40 -0.42
N LYS A 293 -4.00 -18.52 -0.98
CA LYS A 293 -2.59 -18.82 -1.24
C LYS A 293 -1.68 -18.28 -0.14
N PRO A 294 -0.55 -18.95 0.12
CA PRO A 294 0.53 -18.39 0.91
C PRO A 294 1.06 -17.07 0.31
N VAL A 295 1.30 -16.09 1.16
CA VAL A 295 1.84 -14.77 0.81
C VAL A 295 2.74 -14.24 1.93
N LYS A 296 3.56 -13.26 1.59
CA LYS A 296 4.25 -12.39 2.57
C LYS A 296 3.48 -11.10 2.71
N LEU A 297 3.30 -10.64 3.94
CA LEU A 297 2.68 -9.35 4.22
C LEU A 297 3.40 -8.64 5.37
N PRO A 298 4.48 -7.88 5.08
CA PRO A 298 5.26 -7.18 6.09
C PRO A 298 4.52 -5.90 6.53
N LEU A 299 3.53 -6.04 7.41
CA LEU A 299 2.72 -4.93 7.94
C LEU A 299 2.56 -5.07 9.46
N ALA A 300 2.64 -3.92 10.16
CA ALA A 300 2.62 -3.87 11.61
C ALA A 300 1.30 -4.40 12.22
N GLY A 301 0.15 -4.02 11.65
CA GLY A 301 -1.17 -4.44 12.14
C GLY A 301 -1.33 -5.97 12.22
N PRO A 302 -1.07 -6.72 11.12
CA PRO A 302 -0.96 -8.17 11.16
C PRO A 302 0.01 -8.69 12.22
N ALA A 303 1.25 -8.16 12.30
CA ALA A 303 2.25 -8.61 13.28
C ALA A 303 1.73 -8.54 14.73
N LEU A 304 1.05 -7.44 15.10
CA LEU A 304 0.46 -7.24 16.42
C LEU A 304 -0.65 -8.26 16.72
N ARG A 305 -1.54 -8.54 15.74
CA ARG A 305 -2.61 -9.54 15.88
C ARG A 305 -2.06 -10.96 16.00
N GLN A 306 -1.04 -11.28 15.21
CA GLN A 306 -0.36 -12.57 15.23
C GLN A 306 0.30 -12.80 16.59
N ALA A 307 1.04 -11.81 17.10
CA ALA A 307 1.69 -11.86 18.41
C ALA A 307 0.71 -12.14 19.56
N ARG A 308 -0.43 -11.46 19.55
CA ARG A 308 -1.49 -11.72 20.54
C ARG A 308 -1.98 -13.17 20.46
N ALA A 309 -2.26 -13.66 19.27
CA ALA A 309 -2.78 -15.01 19.07
C ALA A 309 -1.75 -16.10 19.39
N ALA A 310 -0.46 -15.89 19.11
CA ALA A 310 0.61 -16.79 19.53
C ALA A 310 0.71 -16.88 21.06
N ALA A 311 0.66 -15.73 21.74
CA ALA A 311 0.63 -15.70 23.21
C ALA A 311 -0.62 -16.39 23.77
N ASP A 312 -1.80 -16.17 23.19
CA ASP A 312 -3.03 -16.85 23.56
C ASP A 312 -2.90 -18.39 23.39
N ALA A 313 -2.31 -18.84 22.29
CA ALA A 313 -2.11 -20.26 21.98
C ALA A 313 -1.16 -20.97 22.97
N MET A 314 -0.13 -20.28 23.49
CA MET A 314 0.74 -20.81 24.55
C MET A 314 -0.03 -21.15 25.83
N TYR A 315 -1.16 -20.51 26.07
CA TYR A 315 -2.03 -20.72 27.24
C TYR A 315 -3.33 -21.46 26.88
N GLY A 316 -3.38 -22.12 25.72
CA GLY A 316 -4.53 -22.92 25.30
C GLY A 316 -5.76 -22.12 24.87
N ILE A 317 -5.63 -20.80 24.67
CA ILE A 317 -6.71 -19.95 24.19
C ILE A 317 -6.70 -19.97 22.66
N THR A 318 -7.81 -20.38 22.06
CA THR A 318 -7.92 -20.51 20.61
C THR A 318 -8.19 -19.17 19.93
N SER A 319 -7.59 -18.97 18.76
CA SER A 319 -7.81 -17.80 17.91
C SER A 319 -8.32 -18.22 16.53
N ARG A 320 -9.23 -17.43 15.96
CA ARG A 320 -9.71 -17.64 14.58
C ARG A 320 -8.81 -16.88 13.61
N ASN A 321 -7.87 -17.58 12.99
CA ASN A 321 -7.06 -17.01 11.92
C ASN A 321 -7.82 -17.05 10.59
N LYS A 322 -8.29 -15.88 10.14
CA LYS A 322 -8.99 -15.71 8.85
C LYS A 322 -8.07 -15.27 7.71
N GLY A 323 -6.76 -15.26 7.93
CA GLY A 323 -5.77 -14.78 6.96
C GLY A 323 -5.64 -13.26 6.95
N VAL A 324 -5.00 -12.76 5.90
CA VAL A 324 -4.75 -11.33 5.68
C VAL A 324 -5.37 -10.85 4.37
N ILE A 325 -5.71 -9.56 4.32
CA ILE A 325 -6.30 -8.89 3.15
C ILE A 325 -5.48 -7.70 2.66
N GLY A 326 -4.33 -7.41 3.28
CA GLY A 326 -3.38 -6.41 2.77
C GLY A 326 -3.84 -4.94 2.85
N SER A 327 -4.69 -4.58 3.83
CA SER A 327 -5.08 -3.18 4.04
C SER A 327 -3.86 -2.31 4.35
N CYS A 328 -3.71 -1.21 3.62
CA CYS A 328 -2.57 -0.32 3.69
C CYS A 328 -2.96 1.12 3.35
N ALA A 329 -2.17 2.08 3.83
CA ALA A 329 -2.33 3.50 3.57
C ALA A 329 -0.97 4.21 3.51
N VAL A 330 -0.92 5.30 2.76
CA VAL A 330 0.23 6.19 2.65
C VAL A 330 -0.26 7.62 2.41
N ARG A 331 0.46 8.61 2.92
CA ARG A 331 0.31 10.00 2.47
C ARG A 331 1.47 10.31 1.54
N LEU A 332 1.18 10.98 0.43
CA LEU A 332 2.17 11.54 -0.49
C LEU A 332 1.81 13.01 -0.71
N PHE A 333 2.57 13.88 -0.04
CA PHE A 333 2.34 15.31 -0.04
C PHE A 333 0.90 15.67 0.38
N GLU A 334 0.08 16.15 -0.56
CA GLU A 334 -1.31 16.55 -0.28
C GLU A 334 -2.32 15.41 -0.42
N LEU A 335 -1.92 14.28 -0.99
CA LEU A 335 -2.82 13.15 -1.25
C LEU A 335 -2.67 12.09 -0.17
N ASN A 336 -3.81 11.66 0.38
CA ASN A 336 -3.91 10.41 1.10
C ASN A 336 -4.28 9.32 0.09
N ALA A 337 -3.66 8.15 0.23
CA ALA A 337 -3.93 6.97 -0.57
C ALA A 337 -4.10 5.75 0.32
N ALA A 338 -5.14 4.96 0.10
CA ALA A 338 -5.36 3.71 0.83
C ALA A 338 -5.90 2.61 -0.08
N ALA A 339 -5.58 1.36 0.24
CA ALA A 339 -6.03 0.18 -0.50
C ALA A 339 -6.26 -1.02 0.41
N THR A 340 -7.16 -1.92 0.01
CA THR A 340 -7.40 -3.19 0.71
C THR A 340 -7.87 -4.27 -0.25
N GLY A 341 -7.62 -5.53 0.08
CA GLY A 341 -8.02 -6.69 -0.71
C GLY A 341 -7.17 -6.86 -1.98
N LEU A 342 -7.81 -7.35 -3.04
CA LEU A 342 -7.19 -7.58 -4.34
C LEU A 342 -7.41 -6.39 -5.28
N ASN A 343 -6.33 -5.97 -5.94
CA ASN A 343 -6.43 -5.17 -7.16
C ASN A 343 -6.74 -6.05 -8.39
N GLU A 344 -7.12 -5.45 -9.51
CA GLU A 344 -7.54 -6.19 -10.70
C GLU A 344 -6.45 -7.12 -11.22
N ARG A 345 -5.20 -6.63 -11.26
CA ARG A 345 -4.04 -7.42 -11.70
C ARG A 345 -3.88 -8.68 -10.87
N THR A 346 -4.00 -8.58 -9.55
CA THR A 346 -3.85 -9.73 -8.64
C THR A 346 -5.03 -10.69 -8.73
N ALA A 347 -6.26 -10.18 -8.87
CA ALA A 347 -7.44 -11.03 -9.09
C ALA A 347 -7.33 -11.83 -10.39
N LYS A 348 -6.99 -11.17 -11.50
CA LYS A 348 -6.76 -11.80 -12.82
C LYS A 348 -5.62 -12.82 -12.79
N ALA A 349 -4.48 -12.49 -12.17
CA ALA A 349 -3.36 -13.42 -12.00
C ALA A 349 -3.69 -14.66 -11.15
N ASN A 350 -4.77 -14.60 -10.36
CA ASN A 350 -5.28 -15.73 -9.57
C ASN A 350 -6.51 -16.38 -10.19
N ASN A 351 -6.83 -16.08 -11.46
CA ASN A 351 -7.99 -16.61 -12.18
C ASN A 351 -9.33 -16.34 -11.48
N ILE A 352 -9.44 -15.20 -10.77
CA ILE A 352 -10.69 -14.74 -10.17
C ILE A 352 -11.36 -13.80 -11.19
N PRO A 353 -12.51 -14.17 -11.79
CA PRO A 353 -13.23 -13.29 -12.70
C PRO A 353 -13.67 -12.05 -11.96
N CYS A 354 -13.28 -10.88 -12.45
CA CYS A 354 -13.55 -9.61 -11.79
C CYS A 354 -13.82 -8.50 -12.79
N ASP A 355 -14.55 -7.50 -12.31
CA ASP A 355 -14.75 -6.21 -12.94
C ASP A 355 -14.53 -5.11 -11.88
N SER A 356 -14.46 -3.86 -12.31
CA SER A 356 -14.27 -2.73 -11.43
C SER A 356 -15.13 -1.53 -11.80
N VAL A 357 -15.40 -0.69 -10.81
CA VAL A 357 -16.00 0.63 -11.04
C VAL A 357 -15.10 1.71 -10.48
N TYR A 358 -15.04 2.82 -11.20
CA TYR A 358 -14.24 3.98 -10.84
C TYR A 358 -15.15 5.20 -10.68
N THR A 359 -15.32 5.65 -9.44
CA THR A 359 -16.16 6.80 -9.09
C THR A 359 -15.32 7.93 -8.52
N MET A 360 -15.79 9.17 -8.73
CA MET A 360 -15.17 10.39 -8.24
C MET A 360 -16.22 11.27 -7.58
N SER A 361 -16.50 10.97 -6.32
CA SER A 361 -17.43 11.75 -5.49
C SER A 361 -16.68 12.60 -4.49
N MET A 362 -17.32 13.66 -4.02
CA MET A 362 -16.77 14.46 -2.93
C MET A 362 -16.68 13.62 -1.65
N ASP A 363 -15.59 13.79 -0.91
CA ASP A 363 -15.37 13.11 0.37
C ASP A 363 -16.35 13.53 1.47
N LYS A 364 -16.95 14.72 1.33
CA LYS A 364 -17.94 15.33 2.21
C LYS A 364 -18.84 16.27 1.40
N VAL A 365 -19.81 16.94 2.02
CA VAL A 365 -20.68 17.91 1.31
C VAL A 365 -19.84 19.02 0.69
N GLY A 366 -20.02 19.29 -0.62
CA GLY A 366 -19.19 20.22 -1.39
C GLY A 366 -19.15 21.68 -0.90
N LEU A 367 -20.15 22.10 -0.11
CA LEU A 367 -20.18 23.42 0.52
C LEU A 367 -19.25 23.53 1.73
N MET A 368 -18.80 22.40 2.28
CA MET A 368 -18.02 22.38 3.51
C MET A 368 -16.53 22.62 3.22
N PRO A 369 -15.82 23.33 4.13
CA PRO A 369 -14.38 23.57 3.98
C PRO A 369 -13.57 22.30 3.76
N GLY A 370 -12.62 22.38 2.83
CA GLY A 370 -11.73 21.28 2.48
C GLY A 370 -12.45 20.06 1.89
N SER A 371 -13.67 20.22 1.35
CA SER A 371 -14.28 19.18 0.51
C SER A 371 -13.43 19.00 -0.74
N ALA A 372 -13.13 17.74 -1.06
CA ALA A 372 -12.30 17.38 -2.18
C ALA A 372 -12.84 16.14 -2.89
N PRO A 373 -12.64 16.02 -4.22
CA PRO A 373 -12.96 14.80 -4.93
C PRO A 373 -12.11 13.64 -4.40
N MET A 374 -12.73 12.47 -4.31
CA MET A 374 -12.08 11.21 -3.95
C MET A 374 -12.17 10.26 -5.14
N HIS A 375 -11.01 9.90 -5.68
CA HIS A 375 -10.88 8.83 -6.66
C HIS A 375 -11.07 7.51 -5.94
N PHE A 376 -12.14 6.78 -6.25
CA PHE A 376 -12.48 5.53 -5.58
C PHE A 376 -12.71 4.42 -6.61
N LYS A 377 -11.91 3.37 -6.51
CA LYS A 377 -12.01 2.17 -7.35
C LYS A 377 -12.44 0.98 -6.50
N LEU A 378 -13.50 0.30 -6.91
CA LEU A 378 -14.03 -0.91 -6.26
C LEU A 378 -13.91 -2.09 -7.21
N VAL A 379 -13.25 -3.15 -6.76
CA VAL A 379 -13.05 -4.40 -7.52
C VAL A 379 -13.96 -5.47 -6.92
N PHE A 380 -14.73 -6.14 -7.77
CA PHE A 380 -15.70 -7.16 -7.35
C PHE A 380 -15.68 -8.37 -8.28
N GLU A 381 -16.09 -9.51 -7.75
CA GLU A 381 -16.16 -10.78 -8.46
C GLU A 381 -17.41 -10.84 -9.34
N VAL A 382 -17.25 -11.37 -10.55
CA VAL A 382 -18.35 -11.60 -11.50
C VAL A 382 -18.61 -13.11 -11.60
N PRO A 383 -19.87 -13.58 -11.52
CA PRO A 383 -21.13 -12.81 -11.42
C PRO A 383 -21.63 -12.60 -9.99
N THR A 384 -20.85 -12.98 -8.95
CA THR A 384 -21.36 -13.06 -7.57
C THR A 384 -21.56 -11.71 -6.90
N GLY A 385 -20.87 -10.66 -7.35
CA GLY A 385 -20.84 -9.37 -6.68
C GLY A 385 -20.05 -9.38 -5.36
N ARG A 386 -19.27 -10.44 -5.07
CA ARG A 386 -18.40 -10.48 -3.88
C ARG A 386 -17.37 -9.37 -3.97
N ILE A 387 -17.17 -8.62 -2.88
CA ILE A 387 -16.15 -7.56 -2.87
C ILE A 387 -14.76 -8.21 -2.80
N LEU A 388 -13.89 -7.85 -3.74
CA LEU A 388 -12.52 -8.36 -3.80
C LEU A 388 -11.50 -7.35 -3.27
N GLY A 389 -11.71 -6.06 -3.51
CA GLY A 389 -10.81 -5.01 -3.05
C GLY A 389 -11.29 -3.61 -3.38
N ALA A 390 -10.62 -2.61 -2.80
CA ALA A 390 -10.86 -1.21 -3.13
C ALA A 390 -9.58 -0.38 -2.98
N GLN A 391 -9.56 0.74 -3.70
CA GLN A 391 -8.47 1.72 -3.72
C GLN A 391 -9.09 3.12 -3.66
N ALA A 392 -8.53 4.01 -2.84
CA ALA A 392 -9.02 5.35 -2.65
C ALA A 392 -7.86 6.36 -2.60
N ILE A 393 -7.97 7.45 -3.37
CA ILE A 393 -6.98 8.54 -3.41
C ILE A 393 -7.70 9.89 -3.37
N GLY A 394 -7.22 10.81 -2.53
CA GLY A 394 -7.76 12.16 -2.43
C GLY A 394 -7.20 12.92 -1.23
N LYS A 395 -7.55 14.22 -1.13
CA LYS A 395 -7.10 15.07 0.00
C LYS A 395 -7.89 14.82 1.30
N GLY A 396 -9.05 14.17 1.20
CA GLY A 396 -9.94 13.85 2.32
C GLY A 396 -9.64 12.54 3.02
N ASN A 397 -10.62 12.06 3.81
CA ASN A 397 -10.52 10.83 4.60
C ASN A 397 -10.75 9.57 3.73
N VAL A 398 -9.71 9.14 3.02
CA VAL A 398 -9.70 7.94 2.16
C VAL A 398 -9.66 6.64 2.97
N ASP A 399 -8.90 6.66 4.07
CA ASP A 399 -8.73 5.58 5.04
C ASP A 399 -10.09 5.11 5.57
N LYS A 400 -10.96 6.04 5.96
CA LYS A 400 -12.33 5.74 6.43
C LYS A 400 -13.11 4.86 5.44
N ARG A 401 -12.96 5.11 4.13
CA ARG A 401 -13.70 4.36 3.09
C ARG A 401 -13.08 3.00 2.88
N ILE A 402 -11.75 2.91 2.90
CA ILE A 402 -11.05 1.64 2.77
C ILE A 402 -11.27 0.75 3.99
N ASP A 403 -11.37 1.30 5.19
CA ASP A 403 -11.68 0.54 6.41
C ASP A 403 -13.08 -0.09 6.36
N VAL A 404 -14.07 0.63 5.83
CA VAL A 404 -15.42 0.09 5.59
C VAL A 404 -15.36 -1.11 4.64
N ILE A 405 -14.61 -0.98 3.53
CA ILE A 405 -14.44 -2.09 2.58
C ILE A 405 -13.66 -3.26 3.21
N ALA A 406 -12.61 -2.98 3.98
CA ALA A 406 -11.81 -4.00 4.66
C ALA A 406 -12.65 -4.81 5.65
N ALA A 407 -13.56 -4.15 6.36
CA ALA A 407 -14.52 -4.81 7.25
C ALA A 407 -15.47 -5.73 6.48
N LEU A 408 -16.07 -5.26 5.38
CA LEU A 408 -16.95 -6.07 4.55
C LEU A 408 -16.24 -7.27 3.92
N ILE A 409 -15.04 -7.09 3.35
CA ILE A 409 -14.23 -8.20 2.84
C ILE A 409 -13.99 -9.24 3.94
N SER A 410 -13.70 -8.80 5.17
CA SER A 410 -13.47 -9.70 6.31
C SER A 410 -14.71 -10.52 6.70
N MET A 411 -15.90 -10.02 6.36
CA MET A 411 -17.21 -10.63 6.54
C MET A 411 -17.76 -11.29 5.26
N ASP A 412 -16.95 -11.39 4.20
CA ASP A 412 -17.31 -11.99 2.92
C ASP A 412 -18.50 -11.25 2.24
N GLY A 413 -18.57 -9.93 2.45
CA GLY A 413 -19.64 -9.07 1.95
C GLY A 413 -19.62 -8.83 0.44
N THR A 414 -20.78 -8.44 -0.07
CA THR A 414 -21.08 -8.24 -1.50
C THR A 414 -21.42 -6.78 -1.81
N LEU A 415 -21.58 -6.47 -3.10
CA LEU A 415 -22.08 -5.17 -3.54
C LEU A 415 -23.47 -4.86 -2.98
N GLU A 416 -24.34 -5.86 -2.78
CA GLU A 416 -25.67 -5.65 -2.18
C GLU A 416 -25.55 -5.20 -0.72
N ASP A 417 -24.67 -5.84 0.06
CA ASP A 417 -24.41 -5.45 1.45
C ASP A 417 -23.87 -4.02 1.56
N LEU A 418 -22.96 -3.64 0.65
CA LEU A 418 -22.35 -2.31 0.64
C LEU A 418 -23.33 -1.21 0.20
N LYS A 419 -24.25 -1.52 -0.72
CA LYS A 419 -25.25 -0.59 -1.22
C LYS A 419 -26.13 -0.05 -0.10
N ASP A 420 -26.57 -0.92 0.81
CA ASP A 420 -27.53 -0.61 1.89
C ASP A 420 -26.86 -0.29 3.23
N LEU A 421 -25.52 -0.19 3.27
CA LEU A 421 -24.78 0.09 4.48
C LEU A 421 -25.07 1.51 5.03
N GLU A 422 -25.61 1.57 6.25
CA GLU A 422 -25.86 2.81 6.97
C GLU A 422 -24.57 3.34 7.63
N LEU A 423 -24.14 4.55 7.23
CA LEU A 423 -22.89 5.16 7.68
C LEU A 423 -23.16 6.49 8.42
N CYS A 424 -22.26 6.85 9.33
CA CYS A 424 -22.33 8.11 10.05
C CYS A 424 -22.27 9.30 9.09
N TYR A 425 -23.30 10.16 9.14
CA TYR A 425 -23.41 11.33 8.28
C TYR A 425 -23.65 12.63 9.07
N SER A 426 -22.85 13.62 8.73
CA SER A 426 -23.08 15.06 8.93
C SER A 426 -22.26 15.78 7.85
N PRO A 427 -22.62 17.00 7.40
CA PRO A 427 -22.00 17.64 6.24
C PRO A 427 -20.47 17.68 6.24
N VAL A 428 -19.84 17.85 7.42
CA VAL A 428 -18.37 17.94 7.56
C VAL A 428 -17.65 16.60 7.50
N PHE A 429 -18.36 15.47 7.64
CA PHE A 429 -17.78 14.13 7.71
C PHE A 429 -18.06 13.26 6.48
N GLY A 430 -19.09 13.57 5.70
CA GLY A 430 -19.51 12.75 4.56
C GLY A 430 -20.66 13.37 3.78
N THR A 431 -21.24 12.58 2.88
CA THR A 431 -22.42 12.89 2.09
C THR A 431 -23.58 11.98 2.49
N ALA A 432 -24.83 12.38 2.21
CA ALA A 432 -26.01 11.58 2.56
C ALA A 432 -26.00 10.17 1.96
N ARG A 433 -25.35 10.01 0.81
CA ARG A 433 -24.92 8.73 0.25
C ARG A 433 -23.41 8.75 0.17
N ASP A 434 -22.73 7.89 0.93
CA ASP A 434 -21.27 7.89 0.96
C ASP A 434 -20.70 7.38 -0.38
N VAL A 435 -19.42 7.69 -0.61
CA VAL A 435 -18.63 7.23 -1.76
C VAL A 435 -18.75 5.71 -1.94
N VAL A 436 -18.72 4.95 -0.84
CA VAL A 436 -18.79 3.48 -0.91
C VAL A 436 -20.18 2.98 -1.34
N ASN A 437 -21.27 3.61 -0.87
CA ASN A 437 -22.62 3.26 -1.29
C ASN A 437 -22.82 3.57 -2.78
N LEU A 438 -22.29 4.72 -3.24
CA LEU A 438 -22.36 5.07 -4.66
C LEU A 438 -21.58 4.08 -5.52
N ALA A 439 -20.37 3.70 -5.11
CA ALA A 439 -19.57 2.71 -5.82
C ALA A 439 -20.31 1.36 -5.92
N ALA A 440 -20.96 0.91 -4.85
CA ALA A 440 -21.79 -0.30 -4.89
C ALA A 440 -22.96 -0.20 -5.87
N LEU A 441 -23.70 0.92 -5.87
CA LEU A 441 -24.80 1.14 -6.83
C LEU A 441 -24.32 1.11 -8.29
N VAL A 442 -23.18 1.74 -8.57
CA VAL A 442 -22.59 1.70 -9.92
C VAL A 442 -22.12 0.29 -10.25
N GLY A 443 -21.49 -0.42 -9.29
CA GLY A 443 -21.07 -1.81 -9.43
C GLY A 443 -22.23 -2.75 -9.77
N LEU A 444 -23.35 -2.63 -9.06
CA LEU A 444 -24.55 -3.43 -9.32
C LEU A 444 -25.15 -3.13 -10.71
N ASN A 445 -25.15 -1.87 -11.12
CA ASN A 445 -25.61 -1.50 -12.45
C ASN A 445 -24.74 -2.13 -13.55
N VAL A 446 -23.42 -2.19 -13.36
CA VAL A 446 -22.50 -2.88 -14.29
C VAL A 446 -22.71 -4.39 -14.24
N LEU A 447 -22.73 -4.98 -13.03
CA LEU A 447 -22.92 -6.41 -12.81
C LEU A 447 -24.22 -6.94 -13.44
N HIS A 448 -25.30 -6.17 -13.36
CA HIS A 448 -26.61 -6.52 -13.93
C HIS A 448 -26.78 -6.09 -15.40
N GLY A 449 -25.74 -5.54 -16.04
CA GLY A 449 -25.80 -5.11 -17.44
C GLY A 449 -26.73 -3.91 -17.71
N VAL A 450 -27.06 -3.12 -16.67
CA VAL A 450 -27.90 -1.91 -16.80
C VAL A 450 -27.25 -0.91 -17.76
N PHE A 451 -25.93 -0.82 -17.77
CA PHE A 451 -25.16 -0.13 -18.80
C PHE A 451 -23.83 -0.84 -19.07
N LYS A 452 -23.24 -0.58 -20.24
CA LYS A 452 -21.90 -1.06 -20.61
C LYS A 452 -20.89 0.05 -20.36
N GLN A 453 -19.67 -0.31 -19.99
CA GLN A 453 -18.58 0.65 -19.82
C GLN A 453 -17.29 0.17 -20.49
N VAL A 454 -16.42 1.14 -20.77
CA VAL A 454 -14.98 0.96 -21.01
C VAL A 454 -14.21 1.73 -19.95
N HIS A 455 -12.97 1.33 -19.68
CA HIS A 455 -12.12 1.94 -18.67
C HIS A 455 -11.21 3.01 -19.27
N VAL A 456 -10.65 3.87 -18.42
CA VAL A 456 -9.72 4.94 -18.84
C VAL A 456 -8.53 4.42 -19.65
N SER A 457 -8.10 3.18 -19.37
CA SER A 457 -7.00 2.52 -20.08
C SER A 457 -7.28 2.21 -21.56
N GLU A 458 -8.55 2.17 -21.96
CA GLU A 458 -8.97 1.86 -23.33
C GLU A 458 -9.20 3.15 -24.16
N VAL A 459 -9.24 4.32 -23.51
CA VAL A 459 -9.67 5.57 -24.17
C VAL A 459 -8.70 6.04 -25.24
N ARG A 460 -7.39 5.84 -25.04
CA ARG A 460 -6.38 6.20 -26.04
C ARG A 460 -6.62 5.50 -27.38
N GLU A 461 -6.85 4.20 -27.36
CA GLU A 461 -7.14 3.43 -28.57
C GLU A 461 -8.43 3.93 -29.25
N LEU A 462 -9.45 4.31 -28.46
CA LEU A 462 -10.68 4.89 -29.00
C LEU A 462 -10.45 6.24 -29.71
N VAL A 463 -9.61 7.10 -29.15
CA VAL A 463 -9.27 8.39 -29.77
C VAL A 463 -8.45 8.18 -31.04
N GLU A 464 -7.41 7.34 -30.97
CA GLU A 464 -6.50 7.07 -32.09
C GLU A 464 -7.21 6.35 -33.26
N SER A 465 -8.20 5.51 -32.97
CA SER A 465 -9.08 4.87 -33.96
C SER A 465 -10.24 5.74 -34.44
N GLN A 466 -10.33 7.00 -33.98
CA GLN A 466 -11.39 7.95 -34.32
C GLN A 466 -12.80 7.41 -34.02
N ALA A 467 -12.95 6.71 -32.89
CA ALA A 467 -14.24 6.23 -32.42
C ALA A 467 -15.24 7.38 -32.20
N CYS A 468 -16.54 7.08 -32.26
CA CYS A 468 -17.58 8.07 -32.02
C CYS A 468 -17.68 8.41 -30.52
N ILE A 469 -17.00 9.47 -30.09
CA ILE A 469 -16.97 9.92 -28.70
C ILE A 469 -17.85 11.18 -28.55
N ILE A 470 -18.78 11.15 -27.59
CA ILE A 470 -19.66 12.27 -27.26
C ILE A 470 -19.35 12.76 -25.86
N ASP A 471 -19.00 14.04 -25.77
CA ASP A 471 -18.82 14.75 -24.50
C ASP A 471 -20.14 15.43 -24.10
N VAL A 472 -20.71 15.01 -22.98
CA VAL A 472 -21.98 15.57 -22.47
C VAL A 472 -21.80 16.67 -21.42
N ARG A 473 -20.58 17.18 -21.22
CA ARG A 473 -20.30 18.36 -20.39
C ARG A 473 -20.85 19.64 -21.03
N GLY A 474 -20.91 20.71 -20.24
CA GLY A 474 -21.25 22.05 -20.77
C GLY A 474 -20.20 22.53 -21.79
N ARG A 475 -20.58 23.50 -22.63
CA ARG A 475 -19.71 24.06 -23.68
C ARG A 475 -18.43 24.65 -23.08
N ASP A 476 -18.55 25.42 -22.01
CA ASP A 476 -17.39 26.00 -21.31
C ASP A 476 -16.40 24.94 -20.81
N GLU A 477 -16.90 23.82 -20.26
CA GLU A 477 -16.05 22.70 -19.83
C GLU A 477 -15.34 22.01 -21.00
N PHE A 478 -15.99 21.93 -22.16
CA PHE A 478 -15.44 21.35 -23.38
C PHE A 478 -14.36 22.26 -23.98
N GLU A 479 -14.58 23.58 -23.99
CA GLU A 479 -13.63 24.58 -24.47
C GLU A 479 -12.35 24.65 -23.61
N MET A 480 -12.46 24.41 -22.30
CA MET A 480 -11.30 24.30 -21.40
C MET A 480 -10.44 23.03 -21.60
N GLY A 481 -10.87 22.10 -22.43
CA GLY A 481 -10.16 20.85 -22.71
C GLY A 481 -11.12 19.69 -22.93
N HIS A 482 -10.90 18.90 -23.98
CA HIS A 482 -11.73 17.78 -24.40
C HIS A 482 -10.87 16.69 -25.07
N LEU A 483 -11.43 15.49 -25.24
CA LEU A 483 -10.78 14.44 -26.04
C LEU A 483 -10.70 14.86 -27.50
N VAL A 484 -9.56 14.67 -28.14
CA VAL A 484 -9.39 14.98 -29.56
C VAL A 484 -10.41 14.17 -30.37
N GLY A 485 -11.14 14.85 -31.26
CA GLY A 485 -12.18 14.24 -32.09
C GLY A 485 -13.54 14.03 -31.41
N ALA A 486 -13.71 14.36 -30.13
CA ALA A 486 -15.00 14.26 -29.45
C ALA A 486 -16.00 15.33 -29.92
N VAL A 487 -17.28 14.95 -30.00
CA VAL A 487 -18.39 15.85 -30.32
C VAL A 487 -19.08 16.30 -29.04
N ASN A 488 -19.27 17.62 -28.85
CA ASN A 488 -19.97 18.14 -27.69
C ASN A 488 -21.49 18.17 -27.89
N ILE A 489 -22.20 17.39 -27.08
CA ILE A 489 -23.66 17.42 -26.95
C ILE A 489 -23.99 17.52 -25.45
N PRO A 490 -24.07 18.74 -24.90
CA PRO A 490 -24.34 18.94 -23.47
C PRO A 490 -25.59 18.17 -23.02
N LEU A 491 -25.55 17.59 -21.81
CA LEU A 491 -26.66 16.77 -21.28
C LEU A 491 -28.02 17.48 -21.34
N GLY A 492 -28.05 18.81 -21.13
CA GLY A 492 -29.27 19.62 -21.22
C GLY A 492 -29.84 19.78 -22.64
N GLU A 493 -28.98 19.68 -23.67
CA GLU A 493 -29.34 19.79 -25.08
C GLU A 493 -29.63 18.41 -25.72
N LEU A 494 -29.24 17.32 -25.04
CA LEU A 494 -29.27 15.94 -25.56
C LEU A 494 -30.61 15.55 -26.21
N ARG A 495 -31.74 15.94 -25.60
CA ARG A 495 -33.08 15.57 -26.09
C ARG A 495 -33.42 16.23 -27.42
N GLN A 496 -32.91 17.43 -27.69
CA GLN A 496 -33.18 18.18 -28.92
C GLN A 496 -32.23 17.75 -30.04
N ARG A 497 -31.06 17.23 -29.68
CA ARG A 497 -29.97 16.86 -30.59
C ARG A 497 -29.83 15.35 -30.80
N LEU A 498 -30.87 14.57 -30.50
CA LEU A 498 -30.88 13.10 -30.71
C LEU A 498 -30.49 12.67 -32.14
N PRO A 499 -30.96 13.34 -33.22
CA PRO A 499 -30.61 12.93 -34.59
C PRO A 499 -29.10 12.99 -34.91
N GLU A 500 -28.30 13.68 -34.09
CA GLU A 500 -26.85 13.77 -34.26
C GLU A 500 -26.12 12.54 -33.70
N ILE A 501 -26.80 11.68 -32.93
CA ILE A 501 -26.21 10.51 -32.28
C ILE A 501 -26.44 9.28 -33.18
N PRO A 502 -25.39 8.63 -33.70
CA PRO A 502 -25.54 7.50 -34.61
C PRO A 502 -26.07 6.24 -33.89
N HIS A 503 -26.82 5.42 -34.64
CA HIS A 503 -27.35 4.14 -34.19
C HIS A 503 -26.59 2.93 -34.76
N ASP A 504 -25.74 3.15 -35.77
CA ASP A 504 -25.14 2.11 -36.63
C ASP A 504 -23.76 1.63 -36.16
N ARG A 505 -23.19 2.30 -35.15
CA ARG A 505 -21.84 2.04 -34.63
C ARG A 505 -21.78 2.26 -33.12
N PRO A 506 -20.80 1.73 -32.39
CA PRO A 506 -20.60 2.04 -30.97
C PRO A 506 -20.43 3.55 -30.72
N VAL A 507 -21.08 4.07 -29.68
CA VAL A 507 -20.98 5.48 -29.27
C VAL A 507 -20.56 5.56 -27.81
N TYR A 508 -19.44 6.23 -27.56
CA TYR A 508 -18.83 6.33 -26.23
C TYR A 508 -19.16 7.69 -25.60
N LEU A 509 -19.85 7.67 -24.47
CA LEU A 509 -20.26 8.89 -23.77
C LEU A 509 -19.37 9.11 -22.56
N HIS A 510 -18.91 10.35 -22.38
CA HIS A 510 -18.22 10.75 -21.16
C HIS A 510 -18.71 12.12 -20.68
N CYS A 511 -18.42 12.41 -19.41
CA CYS A 511 -18.58 13.74 -18.86
C CYS A 511 -17.32 14.13 -18.07
N ARG A 512 -17.47 14.76 -16.90
CA ARG A 512 -16.34 15.04 -15.98
C ARG A 512 -15.93 13.80 -15.18
N THR A 513 -16.89 13.13 -14.53
CA THR A 513 -16.68 12.07 -13.52
C THR A 513 -17.64 10.88 -13.69
N SER A 514 -18.14 10.65 -14.91
CA SER A 514 -19.05 9.55 -15.31
C SER A 514 -20.50 9.62 -14.82
N GLN A 515 -20.88 10.58 -13.97
CA GLN A 515 -22.26 10.70 -13.48
C GLN A 515 -23.24 11.24 -14.53
N ARG A 516 -22.90 12.34 -15.21
CA ARG A 516 -23.76 12.96 -16.24
C ARG A 516 -23.87 12.09 -17.49
N SER A 517 -22.80 11.41 -17.87
CA SER A 517 -22.81 10.47 -18.99
C SER A 517 -23.64 9.22 -18.69
N TYR A 518 -23.63 8.71 -17.45
CA TYR A 518 -24.59 7.67 -17.04
C TYR A 518 -26.04 8.12 -17.24
N ASN A 519 -26.40 9.34 -16.80
CA ASN A 519 -27.75 9.87 -17.00
C ASN A 519 -28.10 10.02 -18.50
N ALA A 520 -27.16 10.47 -19.33
CA ALA A 520 -27.33 10.52 -20.78
C ALA A 520 -27.59 9.13 -21.36
N ILE A 521 -26.81 8.13 -20.94
CA ILE A 521 -26.97 6.74 -21.37
C ILE A 521 -28.36 6.21 -21.01
N MET A 522 -28.82 6.40 -19.78
CA MET A 522 -30.15 5.94 -19.38
C MET A 522 -31.26 6.63 -20.18
N ALA A 523 -31.09 7.93 -20.48
CA ALA A 523 -32.04 8.68 -21.31
C ALA A 523 -32.08 8.21 -22.77
N LEU A 524 -30.94 7.80 -23.32
CA LEU A 524 -30.80 7.28 -24.69
C LEU A 524 -31.27 5.82 -24.79
N LYS A 525 -30.93 4.95 -23.82
CA LYS A 525 -31.45 3.58 -23.74
C LYS A 525 -32.97 3.54 -23.74
N GLY A 526 -33.61 4.42 -22.96
CA GLY A 526 -35.08 4.57 -22.97
C GLY A 526 -35.69 5.02 -24.31
N ARG A 527 -34.86 5.34 -25.31
CA ARG A 527 -35.23 5.72 -26.68
C ARG A 527 -34.72 4.74 -27.74
N GLY A 528 -34.25 3.55 -27.33
CA GLY A 528 -33.83 2.49 -28.26
C GLY A 528 -32.36 2.58 -28.71
N TYR A 529 -31.51 3.30 -27.99
CA TYR A 529 -30.06 3.26 -28.23
C TYR A 529 -29.41 2.15 -27.41
N ASP A 530 -29.04 1.04 -28.07
CA ASP A 530 -28.38 -0.11 -27.46
C ASP A 530 -26.85 -0.15 -27.71
N ASN A 531 -26.36 0.76 -28.55
CA ASN A 531 -24.97 0.91 -29.00
C ASN A 531 -24.15 1.90 -28.15
N ILE A 532 -24.68 2.37 -27.02
CA ILE A 532 -24.05 3.39 -26.18
C ILE A 532 -23.27 2.80 -25.01
N ILE A 533 -22.07 3.32 -24.78
CA ILE A 533 -21.09 2.80 -23.83
C ILE A 533 -20.57 3.96 -22.98
N ASN A 534 -20.51 3.79 -21.66
CA ASN A 534 -19.97 4.80 -20.76
C ASN A 534 -18.44 4.73 -20.73
N ILE A 535 -17.78 5.88 -20.71
CA ILE A 535 -16.36 5.93 -20.34
C ILE A 535 -16.26 6.10 -18.82
N SER A 536 -15.83 5.03 -18.14
CA SER A 536 -15.57 5.01 -16.70
C SER A 536 -14.41 5.95 -16.36
N GLY A 537 -14.49 6.65 -15.23
CA GLY A 537 -13.58 7.73 -14.87
C GLY A 537 -13.81 9.05 -15.64
N SER A 538 -14.25 8.99 -16.90
CA SER A 538 -14.55 10.19 -17.72
C SER A 538 -13.36 11.16 -17.79
N PHE A 539 -13.58 12.43 -18.13
CA PHE A 539 -12.52 13.38 -18.45
C PHE A 539 -11.48 13.58 -17.33
N LEU A 540 -11.90 13.65 -16.06
CA LEU A 540 -10.96 13.82 -14.95
C LEU A 540 -10.08 12.56 -14.77
N GLY A 541 -10.68 11.37 -14.83
CA GLY A 541 -9.93 10.11 -14.75
C GLY A 541 -8.94 9.95 -15.89
N ILE A 542 -9.35 10.28 -17.12
CA ILE A 542 -8.48 10.24 -18.31
C ILE A 542 -7.34 11.25 -18.18
N SER A 543 -7.63 12.47 -17.72
CA SER A 543 -6.60 13.50 -17.53
C SER A 543 -5.51 13.01 -16.58
N CYS A 544 -5.87 12.41 -15.43
CA CYS A 544 -4.90 11.85 -14.50
C CYS A 544 -4.16 10.64 -15.08
N TYR A 545 -4.85 9.79 -15.85
CA TYR A 545 -4.27 8.58 -16.46
C TYR A 545 -3.20 8.91 -17.52
N GLU A 546 -3.46 9.91 -18.36
CA GLU A 546 -2.59 10.22 -19.51
C GLU A 546 -1.46 11.19 -19.15
N TYR A 547 -1.71 12.18 -18.27
CA TYR A 547 -0.82 13.33 -18.06
C TYR A 547 0.64 12.98 -17.77
N PHE A 548 0.87 12.16 -16.74
CA PHE A 548 2.24 11.85 -16.31
C PHE A 548 3.04 11.21 -17.45
N THR A 549 2.47 10.20 -18.10
CA THR A 549 3.12 9.46 -19.18
C THR A 549 3.32 10.36 -20.40
N ASP A 550 2.34 11.18 -20.78
CA ASP A 550 2.43 12.09 -21.92
C ASP A 550 3.57 13.10 -21.74
N VAL A 551 3.65 13.73 -20.57
CA VAL A 551 4.67 14.73 -20.26
C VAL A 551 6.07 14.10 -20.16
N THR A 552 6.20 12.94 -19.52
CA THR A 552 7.52 12.34 -19.26
C THR A 552 8.10 11.57 -20.45
N THR A 553 7.26 11.07 -21.36
CA THR A 553 7.71 10.35 -22.57
C THR A 553 7.67 11.21 -23.83
N GLY A 554 6.98 12.35 -23.80
CA GLY A 554 6.77 13.20 -24.97
C GLY A 554 5.81 12.59 -26.00
N ARG A 555 5.02 11.57 -25.65
CA ARG A 555 4.01 11.01 -26.56
C ARG A 555 2.88 12.01 -26.79
N GLU A 556 2.26 11.94 -27.97
CA GLU A 556 1.18 12.85 -28.37
C GLU A 556 -0.04 12.69 -27.44
N LYS A 557 -0.60 13.86 -27.06
CA LYS A 557 -1.76 13.93 -26.17
C LYS A 557 -3.03 13.53 -26.92
N ILE A 558 -3.91 12.80 -26.26
CA ILE A 558 -5.29 12.53 -26.75
C ILE A 558 -6.31 13.55 -26.24
N LEU A 559 -5.87 14.52 -25.45
CA LEU A 559 -6.68 15.63 -24.94
C LEU A 559 -6.15 16.93 -25.50
N THR A 560 -7.04 17.85 -25.87
CA THR A 560 -6.67 19.20 -26.31
C THR A 560 -5.97 19.97 -25.18
N GLU A 561 -6.47 19.83 -23.95
CA GLU A 561 -5.83 20.28 -22.73
C GLU A 561 -6.18 19.35 -21.56
N TYR A 562 -5.28 19.23 -20.58
CA TYR A 562 -5.60 18.52 -19.33
C TYR A 562 -6.33 19.44 -18.38
N ASN A 563 -7.30 18.90 -17.63
CA ASN A 563 -7.96 19.67 -16.59
C ASN A 563 -8.20 18.80 -15.36
N PHE A 564 -7.63 19.20 -14.22
CA PHE A 564 -7.66 18.50 -12.94
C PHE A 564 -8.57 19.14 -11.88
N MET A 565 -9.23 20.27 -12.19
CA MET A 565 -10.02 21.07 -11.23
C MET A 565 -11.47 20.61 -11.05
#